data_AF-A0A943BCK4-F1
#
_entry.id   AF-A0A943BCK4-F1
#
_cell.length_a   1.000
_cell.length_b   1.000
_cell.length_c   1.000
_cell.angle_alpha   90.00
_cell.angle_beta   90.00
_cell.angle_gamma   90.00
#
_symmetry.space_group_name_H-M   'P 1'
#
loop_
_entity.id
_entity.type
_entity.pdbx_description
1 polymer ?
#
loop_
_entity_poly.entity_id
_entity_poly.type
_entity_poly.pdbx_seq_one_letter_code
_entity_poly.pdbx_strand_id
1 'polypeptide(L)'
;MKYRTDIEMCDNYNLRASFTVETAAIFPVVFLVLVSAVYLSFFFHDKHILQSAVIETASIASERMRLLTPPEKEELAEHLQERIRGKMIYFSAATVEIICEEENVAINAAAHKRRMRIRADAVMNVTVPEQEVRRVRHFREVGE
;
A
#
# COMPACT_ATOMS: atom_id res chain seq x y z
N MET A 1 0.10 32.82 60.67
CA MET A 1 0.44 31.61 59.87
C MET A 1 -0.71 31.13 58.97
N LYS A 2 -1.97 31.19 59.45
CA LYS A 2 -3.20 30.81 58.70
C LYS A 2 -3.36 31.45 57.31
N TYR A 3 -3.04 32.75 57.19
CA TYR A 3 -3.15 33.51 55.94
C TYR A 3 -2.24 33.01 54.80
N ARG A 4 -1.10 32.36 55.12
CA ARG A 4 -0.18 31.82 54.10
C ARG A 4 -0.70 30.50 53.54
N THR A 5 -1.25 29.63 54.39
CA THR A 5 -1.89 28.37 53.97
C THR A 5 -3.15 28.61 53.14
N ASP A 6 -3.90 29.68 53.41
CA ASP A 6 -5.12 30.01 52.66
C ASP A 6 -4.81 30.51 51.23
N ILE A 7 -3.73 31.28 51.05
CA ILE A 7 -3.26 31.73 49.73
C ILE A 7 -2.65 30.56 48.92
N GLU A 8 -1.83 29.72 49.55
CA GLU A 8 -1.29 28.52 48.90
C GLU A 8 -2.41 27.55 48.48
N MET A 9 -3.45 27.40 49.30
CA MET A 9 -4.64 26.62 48.95
C MET A 9 -5.41 27.26 47.79
N CYS A 10 -5.43 28.59 47.71
CA CYS A 10 -6.06 29.32 46.62
C CYS A 10 -5.35 29.15 45.27
N ASP A 11 -4.03 29.25 45.26
CA ASP A 11 -3.23 29.03 44.04
C ASP A 11 -3.34 27.59 43.54
N ASN A 12 -3.34 26.62 44.45
CA ASN A 12 -3.45 25.21 44.07
C ASN A 12 -4.82 24.85 43.45
N TYR A 13 -5.93 25.47 43.89
CA TYR A 13 -7.22 25.23 43.24
C TYR A 13 -7.28 25.89 41.85
N ASN A 14 -6.72 27.09 41.69
CA ASN A 14 -6.67 27.80 40.41
C ASN A 14 -5.81 27.04 39.38
N LEU A 15 -4.64 26.52 39.79
CA LEU A 15 -3.80 25.67 38.94
C LEU A 15 -4.54 24.41 38.47
N ARG A 16 -5.27 23.75 39.38
CA ARG A 16 -6.03 22.53 39.06
C ARG A 16 -7.21 22.79 38.12
N ALA A 17 -7.87 23.94 38.26
CA ALA A 17 -8.92 24.37 37.34
C ALA A 17 -8.35 24.73 35.96
N SER A 18 -7.21 25.43 35.89
CA SER A 18 -6.53 25.78 34.62
C SER A 18 -6.14 24.53 33.83
N PHE A 19 -5.60 23.51 34.49
CA PHE A 19 -5.20 22.27 33.85
C PHE A 19 -6.35 21.55 33.15
N THR A 20 -7.57 21.61 33.71
CA THR A 20 -8.75 20.97 33.12
C THR A 20 -9.18 21.68 31.82
N VAL A 21 -9.12 23.01 31.80
CA VAL A 21 -9.46 23.83 30.63
C VAL A 21 -8.41 23.69 29.52
N GLU A 22 -7.12 23.68 29.88
CA GLU A 22 -6.01 23.46 28.95
C GLU A 22 -6.06 22.05 28.34
N THR A 23 -6.34 21.03 29.15
CA THR A 23 -6.46 19.64 28.67
C THR A 23 -7.68 19.47 27.76
N ALA A 24 -8.79 20.15 28.04
CA ALA A 24 -9.98 20.14 27.18
C ALA A 24 -9.71 20.74 25.79
N ALA A 25 -8.76 21.68 25.67
CA ALA A 25 -8.34 22.23 24.39
C ALA A 25 -7.33 21.33 23.64
N ILE A 26 -6.49 20.59 24.36
CA ILE A 26 -5.47 19.68 23.79
C ILE A 26 -6.08 18.34 23.34
N PHE A 27 -7.05 17.81 24.09
CA PHE A 27 -7.64 16.50 23.84
C PHE A 27 -8.25 16.33 22.44
N PRO A 28 -8.95 17.32 21.85
CA PRO A 28 -9.43 17.25 20.47
C PRO A 28 -8.29 17.09 19.45
N VAL A 29 -7.15 17.74 19.68
CA VAL A 29 -5.96 17.63 18.80
C VAL A 29 -5.36 16.23 18.92
N VAL A 30 -5.21 15.72 20.14
CA VAL A 30 -4.72 14.36 20.38
C VAL A 30 -5.64 13.33 19.73
N PHE A 31 -6.96 13.49 19.89
CA PHE A 31 -7.94 12.60 19.28
C PHE A 31 -7.89 12.66 17.76
N LEU A 32 -7.74 13.85 17.17
CA LEU A 32 -7.57 14.02 15.72
C LEU A 32 -6.33 13.27 15.24
N VAL A 33 -5.19 13.40 15.92
CA VAL A 33 -3.96 12.68 15.58
C VAL A 33 -4.19 11.16 15.64
N LEU A 34 -4.79 10.64 16.71
CA LEU A 34 -5.06 9.20 16.86
C LEU A 34 -5.98 8.67 15.75
N VAL A 35 -7.09 9.35 15.49
CA VAL A 35 -8.02 8.96 14.42
C VAL A 35 -7.31 9.02 13.06
N SER A 36 -6.55 10.08 12.81
CA SER A 36 -5.78 10.22 11.56
C SER A 36 -4.75 9.11 11.38
N ALA A 37 -4.07 8.68 12.45
CA ALA A 37 -3.09 7.60 12.42
C ALA A 37 -3.72 6.25 12.07
N VAL A 38 -4.92 5.97 12.61
CA VAL A 38 -5.68 4.76 12.25
C VAL A 38 -6.11 4.79 10.77
N TYR A 39 -6.63 5.92 10.29
CA TYR A 39 -7.02 6.08 8.89
C TYR A 39 -5.83 5.94 7.92
N LEU A 40 -4.69 6.54 8.25
CA LEU A 40 -3.46 6.40 7.47
C LEU A 40 -2.97 4.96 7.46
N SER A 41 -3.02 4.27 8.60
CA SER A 41 -2.65 2.85 8.68
C SER A 41 -3.48 2.00 7.73
N PHE A 42 -4.81 2.18 7.69
CA PHE A 42 -5.67 1.47 6.73
C PHE A 42 -5.41 1.86 5.27
N PHE A 43 -5.10 3.13 5.02
CA PHE A 43 -4.75 3.59 3.68
C PHE A 43 -3.47 2.92 3.16
N PHE A 44 -2.42 2.86 3.99
CA PHE A 44 -1.16 2.21 3.62
C PHE A 44 -1.33 0.69 3.53
N HIS A 45 -2.07 0.08 4.45
CA HIS A 45 -2.41 -1.34 4.40
C HIS A 45 -3.00 -1.73 3.04
N ASP A 46 -4.06 -1.05 2.61
CA ASP A 46 -4.71 -1.34 1.33
C ASP A 46 -3.80 -1.06 0.14
N LYS A 47 -2.96 -0.02 0.20
CA LYS A 47 -1.96 0.26 -0.84
C LYS A 47 -0.96 -0.90 -0.97
N HIS A 48 -0.47 -1.45 0.12
CA HIS A 48 0.47 -2.58 0.10
C HIS A 48 -0.17 -3.86 -0.45
N ILE A 49 -1.42 -4.15 -0.08
CA ILE A 49 -2.18 -5.28 -0.65
C ILE A 49 -2.30 -5.13 -2.17
N LEU A 50 -2.65 -3.93 -2.65
CA LEU A 50 -2.80 -3.67 -4.08
C LEU A 50 -1.47 -3.81 -4.84
N GLN A 51 -0.38 -3.26 -4.30
CA GLN A 51 0.96 -3.37 -4.89
C GLN A 51 1.45 -4.81 -4.95
N SER A 52 1.24 -5.58 -3.88
CA SER A 52 1.62 -6.99 -3.86
C SER A 52 0.86 -7.80 -4.89
N ALA A 53 -0.46 -7.57 -5.02
CA ALA A 53 -1.28 -8.28 -6.00
C ALA A 53 -0.84 -7.96 -7.43
N VAL A 54 -0.59 -6.70 -7.75
CA VAL A 54 -0.15 -6.25 -9.08
C VAL A 54 1.21 -6.86 -9.46
N ILE A 55 2.18 -6.86 -8.54
CA ILE A 55 3.51 -7.45 -8.80
C ILE A 55 3.42 -8.97 -8.98
N GLU A 56 2.62 -9.66 -8.16
CA GLU A 56 2.41 -11.11 -8.27
C GLU A 56 1.72 -11.48 -9.60
N THR A 57 0.69 -10.76 -10.00
CA THR A 57 0.04 -11.00 -11.30
C THR A 57 1.00 -10.70 -12.44
N ALA A 58 1.86 -9.68 -12.33
CA ALA A 58 2.84 -9.36 -13.37
C ALA A 58 3.91 -10.46 -13.54
N SER A 59 4.37 -11.06 -12.43
CA SER A 59 5.33 -12.17 -12.51
C SER A 59 4.69 -13.44 -13.07
N ILE A 60 3.46 -13.77 -12.67
CA ILE A 60 2.69 -14.89 -13.22
C ILE A 60 2.45 -14.69 -14.73
N ALA A 61 2.10 -13.48 -15.14
CA ALA A 61 1.87 -13.14 -16.53
C ALA A 61 3.13 -13.31 -17.39
N SER A 62 4.27 -12.79 -16.91
CA SER A 62 5.58 -12.92 -17.57
C SER A 62 5.99 -14.39 -17.72
N GLU A 63 5.79 -15.20 -16.67
CA GLU A 63 6.07 -16.63 -16.71
C GLU A 63 5.18 -17.39 -17.70
N ARG A 64 3.88 -17.09 -17.74
CA ARG A 64 2.96 -17.73 -18.68
C ARG A 64 3.24 -17.37 -20.14
N MET A 65 3.59 -16.11 -20.41
CA MET A 65 4.09 -15.69 -21.72
C MET A 65 5.35 -16.45 -22.13
N ARG A 66 6.27 -16.73 -21.19
CA ARG A 66 7.46 -17.54 -21.45
C ARG A 66 7.12 -18.98 -21.83
N LEU A 67 6.09 -19.58 -21.22
CA LEU A 67 5.67 -20.97 -21.48
C LEU A 67 4.87 -21.14 -22.79
N LEU A 68 4.86 -20.14 -23.68
CA LEU A 68 4.05 -20.09 -24.91
C LEU A 68 2.55 -20.33 -24.67
N THR A 69 2.08 -20.11 -23.44
CA THR A 69 0.65 -20.17 -23.08
C THR A 69 0.21 -18.73 -22.79
N PRO A 70 -0.16 -17.94 -23.81
CA PRO A 70 -0.51 -16.55 -23.61
C PRO A 70 -1.71 -16.48 -22.66
N PRO A 71 -1.54 -15.87 -21.47
CA PRO A 71 -2.64 -15.80 -20.51
C PRO A 71 -3.76 -14.91 -21.05
N GLU A 72 -5.00 -15.35 -20.88
CA GLU A 72 -6.16 -14.52 -21.16
C GLU A 72 -6.22 -13.38 -20.12
N LYS A 73 -6.48 -12.15 -20.59
CA LYS A 73 -6.49 -10.96 -19.73
C LYS A 73 -7.53 -11.06 -18.62
N GLU A 74 -8.64 -11.75 -18.89
CA GLU A 74 -9.74 -11.96 -17.96
C GLU A 74 -9.34 -12.90 -16.81
N GLU A 75 -8.58 -13.96 -17.08
CA GLU A 75 -8.08 -14.87 -16.04
C GLU A 75 -7.12 -14.15 -15.08
N LEU A 76 -6.22 -13.29 -15.61
CA LEU A 76 -5.33 -12.47 -14.77
C LEU A 76 -6.09 -11.43 -13.96
N ALA A 77 -7.13 -10.83 -14.53
CA ALA A 77 -7.99 -9.89 -13.82
C ALA A 77 -8.73 -10.60 -12.68
N GLU A 78 -9.25 -11.80 -12.91
CA GLU A 78 -9.91 -12.62 -11.90
C GLU A 78 -8.94 -13.00 -10.78
N HIS A 79 -7.74 -13.47 -11.10
CA HIS A 79 -6.71 -13.79 -10.11
C HIS A 79 -6.33 -12.58 -9.25
N LEU A 80 -6.16 -11.41 -9.87
CA LEU A 80 -5.86 -10.18 -9.14
C LEU A 80 -7.05 -9.76 -8.26
N GLN A 81 -8.27 -9.93 -8.75
CA GLN A 81 -9.49 -9.62 -8.01
C GLN A 81 -9.71 -10.57 -6.83
N GLU A 82 -9.45 -11.87 -6.97
CA GLU A 82 -9.44 -12.84 -5.87
C GLU A 82 -8.42 -12.47 -4.80
N ARG A 83 -7.22 -12.04 -5.22
CA ARG A 83 -6.16 -11.62 -4.29
C ARG A 83 -6.52 -10.40 -3.47
N ILE A 84 -7.31 -9.49 -4.05
CA ILE A 84 -7.76 -8.25 -3.43
C ILE A 84 -9.03 -8.45 -2.59
N ARG A 85 -9.91 -9.39 -3.00
CA ARG A 85 -11.22 -9.62 -2.40
C ARG A 85 -11.11 -9.96 -0.91
N GLY A 86 -11.77 -9.15 -0.08
CA GLY A 86 -11.83 -9.35 1.36
C GLY A 86 -10.58 -8.92 2.14
N LYS A 87 -9.52 -8.42 1.48
CA LYS A 87 -8.31 -7.93 2.15
C LYS A 87 -8.25 -6.42 2.32
N MET A 88 -8.94 -5.66 1.48
CA MET A 88 -8.99 -4.20 1.58
C MET A 88 -10.01 -3.76 2.63
N ILE A 89 -9.58 -2.88 3.54
CA ILE A 89 -10.39 -2.38 4.66
C ILE A 89 -10.93 -0.98 4.34
N TYR A 90 -10.13 -0.14 3.70
CA TYR A 90 -10.46 1.23 3.37
C TYR A 90 -11.19 1.33 2.01
N PHE A 91 -10.71 0.64 0.98
CA PHE A 91 -11.29 0.65 -0.38
C PHE A 91 -12.19 -0.56 -0.63
N SER A 92 -13.35 -0.34 -1.25
CA SER A 92 -14.35 -1.39 -1.50
C SER A 92 -14.12 -2.16 -2.81
N ALA A 93 -13.54 -1.52 -3.81
CA ALA A 93 -13.28 -2.12 -5.12
C ALA A 93 -12.02 -1.52 -5.76
N ALA A 94 -11.31 -2.34 -6.51
CA ALA A 94 -10.19 -1.93 -7.35
C ALA A 94 -10.56 -2.15 -8.82
N THR A 95 -10.30 -1.15 -9.65
CA THR A 95 -10.32 -1.24 -11.11
C THR A 95 -8.96 -1.76 -11.57
N VAL A 96 -8.98 -2.70 -12.51
CA VAL A 96 -7.79 -3.39 -13.01
C VAL A 96 -7.69 -3.17 -14.50
N GLU A 97 -6.51 -2.81 -14.97
CA GLU A 97 -6.18 -2.63 -16.37
C GLU A 97 -4.89 -3.40 -16.67
N ILE A 98 -4.97 -4.36 -17.60
CA ILE A 98 -3.86 -5.26 -17.94
C ILE A 98 -3.50 -5.06 -19.41
N ILE A 99 -2.24 -4.70 -19.65
CA ILE A 99 -1.65 -4.52 -20.96
C ILE A 99 -0.56 -5.58 -21.11
N CYS A 100 -0.84 -6.58 -21.96
CA CYS A 100 0.11 -7.63 -22.31
C CYS A 100 0.66 -7.35 -23.71
N GLU A 101 1.96 -7.06 -23.80
CA GLU A 101 2.73 -6.95 -25.05
C GLU A 101 3.71 -8.14 -25.15
N GLU A 102 4.20 -8.47 -26.34
CA GLU A 102 5.04 -9.66 -26.58
C GLU A 102 6.31 -9.72 -25.70
N GLU A 103 6.89 -8.56 -25.41
CA GLU A 103 8.13 -8.43 -24.63
C GLU A 103 7.87 -7.90 -23.22
N ASN A 104 6.75 -7.23 -22.96
CA ASN A 104 6.48 -6.60 -21.66
C ASN A 104 5.04 -6.82 -21.19
N VAL A 105 4.89 -7.08 -19.90
CA VAL A 105 3.59 -7.09 -19.23
C VAL A 105 3.50 -5.88 -18.31
N ALA A 106 2.51 -5.02 -18.54
CA ALA A 106 2.17 -3.90 -17.69
C ALA A 106 0.79 -4.12 -17.04
N ILE A 107 0.74 -4.07 -15.73
CA ILE A 107 -0.48 -4.21 -14.94
C ILE A 107 -0.66 -2.96 -14.10
N ASN A 108 -1.80 -2.30 -14.30
CA ASN A 108 -2.20 -1.14 -13.54
C ASN A 108 -3.46 -1.48 -12.75
N ALA A 109 -3.42 -1.25 -11.44
CA ALA A 109 -4.60 -1.37 -10.60
C ALA A 109 -4.82 -0.08 -9.82
N ALA A 110 -6.07 0.36 -9.75
CA ALA A 110 -6.44 1.58 -9.06
C ALA A 110 -7.68 1.34 -8.20
N ALA A 111 -7.66 1.80 -6.95
CA ALA A 111 -8.85 1.79 -6.10
C ALA A 111 -9.25 3.22 -5.76
N HIS A 112 -10.56 3.49 -5.77
CA HIS A 112 -11.11 4.83 -5.58
C HIS A 112 -12.20 4.83 -4.51
N LYS A 113 -12.14 5.81 -3.60
CA LYS A 113 -13.19 6.07 -2.62
C LYS A 113 -13.31 7.57 -2.36
N ARG A 114 -14.46 8.15 -2.74
CA ARG A 114 -14.80 9.58 -2.59
C ARG A 114 -13.78 10.52 -3.24
N ARG A 115 -12.80 11.02 -2.47
CA ARG A 115 -11.74 11.94 -2.93
C ARG A 115 -10.35 11.30 -2.91
N MET A 116 -10.24 10.06 -2.43
CA MET A 116 -8.97 9.36 -2.26
C MET A 116 -8.84 8.28 -3.32
N ARG A 117 -7.63 8.19 -3.90
CA ARG A 117 -7.28 7.17 -4.89
C ARG A 117 -5.92 6.58 -4.56
N ILE A 118 -5.82 5.26 -4.65
CA ILE A 118 -4.54 4.55 -4.70
C ILE A 118 -4.34 3.98 -6.10
N ARG A 119 -3.09 3.92 -6.52
CA ARG A 119 -2.64 3.29 -7.76
C ARG A 119 -1.43 2.42 -7.46
N ALA A 120 -1.38 1.29 -8.13
CA ALA A 120 -0.25 0.40 -8.15
C ALA A 120 -0.02 -0.02 -9.59
N ASP A 121 1.22 0.13 -10.03
CA ASP A 121 1.65 -0.16 -11.38
C ASP A 121 2.83 -1.13 -11.28
N ALA A 122 2.81 -2.22 -12.05
CA ALA A 122 3.96 -3.09 -12.22
C ALA A 122 4.18 -3.36 -13.70
N VAL A 123 5.44 -3.27 -14.11
CA VAL A 123 5.90 -3.64 -15.44
C VAL A 123 6.94 -4.72 -15.26
N MET A 124 6.78 -5.82 -15.99
CA MET A 124 7.76 -6.90 -16.03
C MET A 124 8.05 -7.30 -17.47
N ASN A 125 9.33 -7.45 -17.78
CA ASN A 125 9.78 -7.96 -19.07
C ASN A 125 9.62 -9.49 -19.10
N VAL A 126 9.23 -10.04 -20.25
CA VAL A 126 9.17 -11.49 -20.50
C VAL A 126 10.60 -12.01 -20.63
N THR A 127 11.12 -12.58 -19.55
CA THR A 127 12.50 -13.07 -19.53
C THR A 127 12.62 -14.45 -20.16
N VAL A 128 13.53 -14.61 -21.13
CA VAL A 128 13.90 -15.89 -21.73
C VAL A 128 15.32 -16.27 -21.27
N PRO A 129 15.49 -16.78 -20.03
CA PRO A 129 16.80 -17.02 -19.44
C PRO A 129 17.61 -18.07 -20.21
N GLU A 130 16.98 -19.02 -20.90
CA GLU A 130 17.66 -20.04 -21.73
C GLU A 130 18.53 -19.41 -22.82
N GLN A 131 18.05 -18.37 -23.50
CA GLN A 131 18.81 -17.71 -24.55
C GLN A 131 19.99 -16.90 -23.99
N GLU A 132 19.78 -16.21 -22.87
CA GLU A 132 20.84 -15.45 -22.19
C GLU A 132 21.92 -16.37 -21.59
N VAL A 133 21.52 -17.47 -20.94
CA VAL A 133 22.48 -18.45 -20.39
C VAL A 133 23.27 -19.12 -21.51
N ARG A 134 22.63 -19.50 -22.62
CA ARG A 134 23.33 -20.05 -23.80
C ARG A 134 24.30 -19.04 -24.40
N ARG A 135 23.89 -17.78 -24.54
CA ARG A 135 24.73 -16.69 -25.06
C ARG A 135 25.98 -16.50 -24.21
N VAL A 136 25.82 -16.41 -22.89
CA VAL A 136 26.96 -16.23 -21.96
C VAL A 136 27.88 -17.46 -21.97
N ARG A 137 27.34 -18.69 -22.05
CA ARG A 137 28.16 -19.90 -22.22
C ARG A 137 28.95 -19.85 -23.53
N HIS A 138 28.31 -19.49 -24.63
CA HIS A 138 28.96 -19.43 -25.94
C HIS A 138 30.10 -18.38 -25.97
N PHE A 139 29.89 -17.19 -25.40
CA PHE A 139 30.95 -16.19 -25.30
C PHE A 139 32.11 -16.63 -24.41
N ARG A 140 31.84 -17.45 -23.39
CA ARG A 140 32.87 -17.99 -22.50
C ARG A 140 33.67 -19.12 -23.14
N GLU A 141 33.07 -19.90 -24.03
CA GLU A 141 33.75 -20.96 -24.81
C GLU A 141 34.55 -20.41 -25.99
N VAL A 142 34.17 -19.26 -26.56
CA VAL A 142 34.86 -18.61 -27.69
C VAL A 142 35.95 -17.62 -27.22
N GLY A 143 35.91 -17.21 -25.95
CA GLY A 143 36.88 -16.30 -25.33
C GLY A 143 38.07 -16.97 -24.63
N GLU A 144 38.10 -18.32 -24.59
CA GLU A 144 39.26 -19.16 -24.20
C GLU A 144 39.95 -19.73 -25.45
#